data_AF-A0AAP2ZD33-F1
#
_entry.id   AF-A0AAP2ZD33-F1
#
_cell.length_a   1.000
_cell.length_b   1.000
_cell.length_c   1.000
_cell.angle_alpha   90.00
_cell.angle_beta   90.00
_cell.angle_gamma   90.00
#
_symmetry.space_group_name_H-M   'P 1'
#
loop_
_entity.id
_entity.type
_entity.pdbx_description
1 polymer ?
#
loop_
_entity_poly.entity_id
_entity_poly.type
_entity_poly.pdbx_seq_one_letter_code
_entity_poly.pdbx_strand_id
1 'polypeptide(L)' 'MVDEEVTKATDRERLEAHDGYARATALFNDQFGEEDRDTWRSAAPDEPHHSVSEDKE' A
#
# COMPACT_ATOMS: atom_id res chain seq x y z
N MET A 1 -8.28 -12.24 -40.04
CA MET A 1 -8.56 -12.74 -38.69
C MET A 1 -7.87 -11.79 -37.75
N VAL A 2 -8.64 -10.88 -37.15
CA VAL A 2 -8.15 -10.04 -36.07
C VAL A 2 -8.16 -10.93 -34.83
N ASP A 3 -7.00 -11.51 -34.53
CA ASP A 3 -6.75 -12.10 -33.21
C ASP A 3 -6.59 -10.94 -32.24
N GLU A 4 -7.71 -10.41 -31.77
CA GLU A 4 -7.76 -9.47 -30.66
C GLU A 4 -8.52 -10.13 -29.51
N GLU A 5 -8.02 -11.29 -29.07
CA GLU A 5 -8.25 -11.70 -27.69
C GLU A 5 -7.24 -10.94 -26.84
N VAL A 6 -7.61 -9.73 -26.41
CA VAL A 6 -6.93 -9.07 -25.28
C VAL A 6 -7.15 -10.00 -24.10
N THR A 7 -6.15 -10.86 -23.85
CA THR A 7 -6.15 -11.76 -22.69
C THR A 7 -6.27 -10.88 -21.46
N LYS A 8 -7.44 -10.89 -20.83
CA LYS A 8 -7.70 -10.17 -19.59
C LYS A 8 -6.75 -10.76 -18.54
N ALA A 9 -5.67 -10.03 -18.26
CA ALA A 9 -4.70 -10.42 -17.24
C ALA A 9 -5.45 -10.81 -15.96
N THR A 10 -5.08 -11.94 -15.37
CA THR A 10 -5.67 -12.39 -14.11
C THR A 10 -5.42 -11.34 -13.04
N ASP A 11 -6.27 -11.26 -12.02
CA ASP A 11 -6.11 -10.26 -10.96
C ASP A 11 -4.74 -10.37 -10.28
N ARG A 12 -4.18 -11.59 -10.19
CA ARG A 12 -2.82 -11.81 -9.67
C ARG A 12 -1.73 -11.23 -10.56
N GLU A 13 -1.79 -11.44 -11.88
CA GLU A 13 -0.82 -10.85 -12.82
C GLU A 13 -0.91 -9.32 -12.83
N ARG A 14 -2.11 -8.76 -12.70
CA ARG A 14 -2.31 -7.32 -12.55
C ARG A 14 -1.72 -6.80 -11.24
N LEU A 15 -1.91 -7.51 -10.14
CA LEU A 15 -1.35 -7.15 -8.83
C LEU A 15 0.19 -7.23 -8.82
N GLU A 16 0.77 -8.27 -9.41
CA GLU A 16 2.23 -8.41 -9.54
C GLU A 16 2.84 -7.28 -10.40
N ALA A 17 2.16 -6.86 -11.47
CA ALA A 17 2.60 -5.70 -12.25
C ALA A 17 2.53 -4.36 -11.48
N HIS A 18 1.75 -4.31 -10.40
CA HIS A 18 1.59 -3.16 -9.50
C HIS A 18 2.31 -3.35 -8.16
N ASP A 19 3.39 -4.14 -8.13
CA ASP A 19 4.26 -4.36 -6.96
C ASP A 19 5.13 -3.14 -6.56
N GLY A 20 4.93 -1.98 -7.20
CA GLY A 20 5.80 -0.80 -7.04
C GLY A 20 5.94 -0.35 -5.58
N TYR A 21 4.86 -0.44 -4.79
CA TYR A 21 4.92 -0.18 -3.35
C TYR A 21 5.82 -1.17 -2.62
N ALA A 22 5.68 -2.47 -2.90
CA ALA A 22 6.50 -3.50 -2.27
C ALA A 22 7.99 -3.31 -2.61
N ARG A 23 8.30 -3.01 -3.89
CA ARG A 23 9.68 -2.71 -4.33
C ARG A 23 10.25 -1.46 -3.66
N ALA A 24 9.46 -0.38 -3.57
CA ALA A 24 9.89 0.84 -2.91
C ALA A 24 10.13 0.60 -1.41
N THR A 25 9.21 -0.07 -0.73
CA THR A 25 9.35 -0.42 0.70
C THR A 25 10.61 -1.27 0.94
N ALA A 26 10.88 -2.28 0.10
CA ALA A 26 12.08 -3.09 0.23
C ALA A 26 13.37 -2.27 0.08
N LEU A 27 13.42 -1.33 -0.88
CA LEU A 27 14.57 -0.45 -1.06
C LEU A 27 14.77 0.51 0.13
N PHE A 28 13.69 1.06 0.68
CA PHE A 28 13.78 1.91 1.87
C PHE A 28 14.22 1.13 3.11
N ASN A 29 13.72 -0.08 3.30
CA ASN A 29 14.11 -0.91 4.42
C ASN A 29 15.60 -1.30 4.36
N ASP A 30 16.15 -1.56 3.17
CA ASP A 30 17.59 -1.80 3.01
C ASP A 30 18.43 -0.58 3.38
N GLN A 31 17.97 0.62 3.02
CA GLN A 31 18.70 1.87 3.28
C GLN A 31 18.58 2.40 4.72
N PHE A 32 17.41 2.22 5.34
CA PHE A 32 17.04 2.90 6.58
C PHE A 32 16.66 1.93 7.71
N GLY A 33 16.61 0.63 7.44
CA GLY A 33 16.05 -0.39 8.34
C GLY A 33 14.54 -0.53 8.19
N GLU A 34 14.01 -1.64 8.69
CA GLU A 34 12.57 -1.89 8.71
C GLU A 34 11.85 -0.98 9.71
N GLU A 35 10.59 -0.66 9.43
CA GLU A 35 9.73 0.12 10.32
C GLU A 35 9.50 -0.59 11.65
N ASP A 36 9.80 0.09 12.76
CA ASP A 36 9.36 -0.33 14.09
C ASP A 36 7.92 0.14 14.35
N ARG A 37 6.98 -0.75 14.03
CA ARG A 37 5.53 -0.48 14.12
C ARG A 37 5.07 -0.11 15.53
N ASP A 38 5.74 -0.61 16.57
CA ASP A 38 5.34 -0.34 17.95
C ASP A 38 5.82 1.05 18.39
N THR A 39 7.05 1.42 18.01
CA THR A 39 7.56 2.79 18.19
C THR A 39 6.68 3.80 17.44
N TRP A 40 6.33 3.53 16.19
CA TRP A 40 5.42 4.40 15.41
C TRP A 40 4.04 4.51 16.04
N ARG A 41 3.46 3.41 16.53
CA ARG A 41 2.16 3.42 17.20
C ARG A 41 2.20 4.23 18.50
N SER A 42 3.26 4.10 19.28
CA SER A 42 3.41 4.86 20.53
C SER A 42 3.59 6.36 20.31
N ALA A 43 4.10 6.76 19.14
CA ALA A 43 4.31 8.17 18.79
C ALA A 43 3.09 8.81 18.11
N ALA A 44 2.09 8.01 17.71
CA ALA A 44 0.89 8.51 17.05
C ALA A 44 0.02 9.34 18.03
N PRO A 45 -0.60 10.44 17.57
CA PRO A 45 -1.59 11.15 18.37
C PRO A 45 -2.77 10.24 18.74
N ASP A 46 -3.22 10.33 19.99
CA ASP A 46 -4.43 9.63 20.45
C ASP A 46 -5.72 10.23 19.86
N GLU A 47 -5.69 11.52 19.53
CA GLU A 47 -6.83 12.23 18.93
C GLU A 47 -6.99 11.81 17.46
N PRO A 48 -8.21 11.48 17.00
CA PRO A 48 -8.46 11.20 15.59
C PRO A 48 -8.09 12.40 14.71
N HIS A 49 -7.61 12.12 13.50
CA HIS A 49 -7.32 13.17 12.53
C HIS A 49 -8.61 13.95 12.19
N HIS A 50 -8.55 15.27 12.04
CA HIS A 50 -9.70 16.15 11.84
C HIS A 50 -10.59 15.83 10.62
N SER A 51 -10.07 15.05 9.66
CA SER A 51 -10.86 14.58 8.50
C SER A 51 -11.75 13.38 8.83
N VAL A 52 -11.58 12.78 10.01
CA VAL A 52 -12.51 11.82 10.59
C VAL A 52 -13.46 12.62 11.48
N SER A 53 -14.40 13.34 10.86
CA SER A 53 -15.54 13.89 11.58
C SER A 53 -16.27 12.73 12.26
N GLU A 54 -16.64 12.86 13.53
CA GLU A 54 -17.63 11.97 14.18
C GLU A 54 -19.04 12.21 13.60
N ASP A 55 -19.20 12.34 12.29
CA ASP A 55 -20.51 12.22 11.66
C ASP A 55 -20.75 10.72 11.41
N LYS A 56 -21.16 10.06 12.49
CA LYS A 56 -21.98 8.86 12.43
C LYS A 56 -23.41 9.26 12.78
N GLU A 57 -24.20 9.59 11.77
CA GLU A 57 -25.66 9.49 11.82
C GLU A 57 -26.14 8.40 10.85
#